data_AF-A0A1V3PZ38-F1
#
_entry.id   AF-A0A1V3PZ38-F1
#
_cell.length_a   1.000
_cell.length_b   1.000
_cell.length_c   1.000
_cell.angle_alpha   90.00
_cell.angle_beta   90.00
_cell.angle_gamma   90.00
#
_symmetry.space_group_name_H-M   'P 1'
#
loop_
_entity.id
_entity.type
_entity.pdbx_description
1 polymer ?
#
loop_
_entity_poly.entity_id
_entity_poly.type
_entity_poly.pdbx_seq_one_letter_code
_entity_poly.pdbx_strand_id
1 'polypeptide(L)'
;MDTSSTLDEAGITRLVDRFYDKVRTDLLLGPVFNTAVHDWDEHKQLLTSFWCSVALRANSYRGNPMGAHRAQPAIRPEHFERWLALWRETAPEILDEAGTAQMIEYAERIGRSLRLGLNIPEHPQARPLGIPIVGQPRK
;
A
#
# COMPACT_ATOMS: atom_id res chain seq x y z
N MET A 1 -30.58 -12.59 -11.45
CA MET A 1 -29.42 -12.87 -10.57
C MET A 1 -28.93 -11.52 -10.12
N ASP A 2 -29.09 -11.20 -8.83
CA ASP A 2 -28.58 -9.95 -8.27
C ASP A 2 -27.06 -10.01 -8.28
N THR A 3 -26.46 -9.23 -9.17
CA THR A 3 -25.01 -9.02 -9.25
C THR A 3 -24.63 -7.99 -8.19
N SER A 4 -24.90 -8.28 -6.91
CA SER A 4 -24.50 -7.40 -5.82
C SER A 4 -22.99 -7.50 -5.66
N SER A 5 -22.29 -6.41 -5.99
CA SER A 5 -20.85 -6.27 -5.80
C SER A 5 -20.48 -6.54 -4.34
N THR A 6 -19.45 -7.34 -4.13
CA THR A 6 -18.84 -7.55 -2.80
C THR A 6 -17.97 -6.38 -2.35
N LEU A 7 -17.73 -5.39 -3.22
CA LEU A 7 -17.05 -4.15 -2.88
C LEU A 7 -18.04 -3.17 -2.23
N ASP A 8 -18.35 -3.43 -0.97
CA ASP A 8 -19.08 -2.56 -0.07
C ASP A 8 -18.27 -2.30 1.22
N GLU A 9 -18.83 -1.55 2.17
CA GLU A 9 -18.14 -1.23 3.43
C GLU A 9 -17.79 -2.48 4.23
N ALA A 10 -18.66 -3.49 4.24
CA ALA A 10 -18.42 -4.74 4.95
C ALA A 10 -17.29 -5.56 4.29
N GLY A 11 -17.25 -5.61 2.96
CA GLY A 11 -16.19 -6.22 2.17
C GLY A 11 -14.85 -5.52 2.38
N ILE A 12 -14.82 -4.19 2.37
CA ILE A 12 -13.61 -3.41 2.66
C ILE A 12 -13.12 -3.65 4.08
N THR A 13 -14.04 -3.68 5.07
CA THR A 13 -13.69 -3.97 6.47
C THR A 13 -13.01 -5.33 6.59
N ARG A 14 -13.60 -6.39 5.99
CA ARG A 14 -13.01 -7.74 5.99
C ARG A 14 -11.66 -7.79 5.26
N LEU A 15 -11.54 -7.08 4.15
CA LEU A 15 -10.28 -7.01 3.39
C LEU A 15 -9.17 -6.36 4.21
N VAL A 16 -9.45 -5.20 4.82
CA VAL A 16 -8.48 -4.48 5.67
C VAL A 16 -8.08 -5.33 6.87
N ASP A 17 -9.04 -5.93 7.55
CA ASP A 17 -8.78 -6.79 8.71
C ASP A 17 -7.86 -7.96 8.36
N ARG A 18 -8.24 -8.73 7.34
CA ARG A 18 -7.47 -9.89 6.84
C ARG A 18 -6.07 -9.49 6.37
N PHE A 19 -5.97 -8.38 5.65
CA PHE A 19 -4.70 -7.89 5.12
C PHE A 19 -3.75 -7.50 6.24
N TYR A 20 -4.22 -6.77 7.25
CA TYR A 20 -3.36 -6.33 8.35
C TYR A 20 -2.99 -7.45 9.33
N ASP A 21 -3.76 -8.53 9.43
CA ASP A 21 -3.34 -9.75 10.12
C ASP A 21 -2.10 -10.37 9.46
N LYS A 22 -2.06 -10.40 8.12
CA LYS A 22 -0.89 -10.86 7.37
C LYS A 22 0.29 -9.89 7.53
N VAL A 23 0.06 -8.57 7.40
CA VAL A 23 1.11 -7.55 7.58
C VAL A 23 1.77 -7.63 8.96
N ARG A 24 0.96 -7.79 10.01
CA ARG A 24 1.44 -7.84 11.41
C ARG A 24 2.42 -8.98 11.66
N THR A 25 2.23 -10.10 10.97
CA THR A 25 3.02 -11.33 11.13
C THR A 25 4.09 -11.52 10.05
N ASP A 26 4.10 -10.68 9.02
CA ASP A 26 5.10 -10.72 7.94
C ASP A 26 6.50 -10.36 8.45
N LEU A 27 7.52 -11.11 8.00
CA LEU A 27 8.90 -10.94 8.48
C LEU A 27 9.54 -9.60 8.06
N LEU A 28 9.09 -9.00 6.96
CA LEU A 28 9.63 -7.74 6.44
C LEU A 28 8.79 -6.55 6.91
N LEU A 29 7.45 -6.65 6.84
CA LEU A 29 6.56 -5.54 7.20
C LEU A 29 6.27 -5.48 8.70
N GLY A 30 6.13 -6.63 9.36
CA GLY A 30 5.79 -6.73 10.77
C GLY A 30 6.67 -5.86 11.66
N PRO A 31 8.01 -5.91 11.57
CA PRO A 31 8.89 -5.05 12.36
C PRO A 31 8.63 -3.54 12.17
N VAL A 32 8.31 -3.09 10.96
CA VAL A 32 8.01 -1.69 10.65
C VAL A 32 6.68 -1.27 11.28
N PHE A 33 5.62 -2.06 11.04
CA PHE A 33 4.29 -1.74 11.53
C PHE A 33 4.17 -1.91 13.04
N ASN A 34 4.69 -2.99 13.62
CA ASN A 34 4.62 -3.25 15.07
C ASN A 34 5.40 -2.20 15.89
N THR A 35 6.35 -1.50 15.28
CA THR A 35 7.04 -0.37 15.92
C THR A 35 6.16 0.90 15.91
N ALA A 36 5.41 1.13 14.83
CA ALA A 36 4.63 2.35 14.62
C ALA A 36 3.17 2.27 15.11
N VAL A 37 2.61 1.06 15.21
CA VAL A 37 1.20 0.80 15.54
C VAL A 37 1.12 0.12 16.89
N HIS A 38 0.55 0.83 17.86
CA HIS A 38 0.34 0.32 19.23
C HIS A 38 -1.07 -0.20 19.45
N ASP A 39 -2.06 0.44 18.84
CA ASP A 39 -3.46 -0.02 18.81
C ASP A 39 -3.81 -0.50 17.40
N TRP A 40 -3.89 -1.82 17.25
CA TRP A 40 -4.19 -2.45 15.97
C TRP A 40 -5.65 -2.30 15.56
N ASP A 41 -6.57 -2.24 16.51
CA ASP A 41 -8.00 -2.13 16.23
C ASP A 41 -8.31 -0.72 15.74
N GLU A 42 -7.78 0.31 16.41
CA GLU A 42 -7.89 1.70 15.96
C GLU A 42 -7.24 1.89 14.58
N HIS A 43 -6.06 1.30 14.35
CA HIS A 43 -5.37 1.39 13.07
C HIS A 43 -6.18 0.77 11.93
N LYS A 44 -6.76 -0.42 12.13
CA LYS A 44 -7.61 -1.09 11.14
C LYS A 44 -8.89 -0.30 10.87
N GLN A 45 -9.51 0.33 11.88
CA GLN A 45 -10.68 1.19 11.70
C GLN A 45 -10.37 2.44 10.88
N LEU A 46 -9.23 3.09 11.16
CA LEU A 46 -8.76 4.24 10.39
C LEU A 46 -8.54 3.87 8.91
N LEU A 47 -7.93 2.73 8.65
CA LEU A 47 -7.63 2.28 7.29
C LEU A 47 -8.85 1.75 6.55
N THR A 48 -9.83 1.19 7.26
CA THR A 48 -11.16 0.91 6.71
C THR A 48 -11.80 2.21 6.22
N SER A 49 -11.81 3.25 7.06
CA SER A 49 -12.32 4.58 6.67
C SER A 49 -11.58 5.16 5.46
N PHE A 50 -10.25 5.00 5.40
CA PHE A 50 -9.44 5.39 4.24
C PHE A 50 -9.91 4.69 2.96
N TRP A 51 -9.99 3.36 2.97
CA TRP A 51 -10.35 2.58 1.78
C TRP A 51 -11.80 2.79 1.37
N CYS A 52 -12.73 2.94 2.30
CA CYS A 52 -14.11 3.34 2.00
C CYS A 52 -14.17 4.73 1.34
N SER A 53 -13.33 5.68 1.78
CA SER A 53 -13.26 6.99 1.14
C SER A 53 -12.69 6.92 -0.29
N VAL A 54 -11.74 6.02 -0.52
CA VAL A 54 -11.14 5.78 -1.85
C VAL A 54 -12.11 5.09 -2.80
N ALA A 55 -12.71 3.98 -2.37
CA ALA A 55 -13.51 3.11 -3.24
C ALA A 55 -14.98 3.53 -3.33
N LEU A 56 -15.57 3.95 -2.20
CA LEU A 56 -17.01 4.25 -2.09
C LEU A 56 -17.30 5.75 -2.02
N ARG A 57 -16.27 6.61 -2.00
CA ARG A 57 -16.39 8.07 -1.85
C ARG A 57 -17.13 8.48 -0.57
N ALA A 58 -17.00 7.67 0.49
CA ALA A 58 -17.68 7.87 1.77
C ALA A 58 -17.28 9.18 2.51
N ASN A 59 -16.15 9.80 2.13
CA ASN A 59 -15.62 11.03 2.74
C ASN A 59 -15.43 10.94 4.27
N SER A 60 -15.19 9.75 4.80
CA SER A 60 -15.03 9.47 6.23
C SER A 60 -13.59 9.62 6.71
N TYR A 61 -12.60 9.52 5.82
CA TYR A 61 -11.20 9.64 6.17
C TYR A 61 -10.72 11.10 6.15
N ARG A 62 -10.09 11.52 7.25
CA ARG A 62 -9.58 12.90 7.45
C ARG A 62 -8.08 12.98 7.73
N GLY A 63 -7.34 11.89 7.52
CA GLY A 63 -5.90 11.84 7.80
C GLY A 63 -5.04 12.35 6.64
N ASN A 64 -3.72 12.38 6.87
CA ASN A 64 -2.72 12.73 5.87
C ASN A 64 -1.78 11.52 5.62
N PRO A 65 -2.07 10.66 4.63
CA PRO A 65 -1.27 9.47 4.37
C PRO A 65 0.19 9.80 4.10
N MET A 66 0.46 10.81 3.27
CA MET A 66 1.83 11.19 2.92
C MET A 66 2.63 11.66 4.13
N GLY A 67 2.01 12.45 5.03
CA GLY A 67 2.63 12.88 6.28
C GLY A 67 2.97 11.70 7.19
N ALA A 68 2.04 10.76 7.34
CA ALA A 68 2.25 9.56 8.17
C ALA A 68 3.41 8.71 7.64
N HIS A 69 3.52 8.51 6.33
CA HIS A 69 4.62 7.71 5.76
C HIS A 69 5.96 8.45 5.81
N ARG A 70 5.98 9.79 5.66
CA ARG A 70 7.21 10.60 5.82
C ARG A 70 7.80 10.52 7.22
N ALA A 71 6.96 10.35 8.23
CA ALA A 71 7.39 10.21 9.62
C ALA A 71 8.06 8.85 9.92
N GLN A 72 8.09 7.92 8.95
CA GLN A 72 8.62 6.56 9.12
C GLN A 72 9.92 6.36 8.33
N PRO A 73 11.09 6.65 8.92
CA PRO A 73 12.39 6.56 8.22
C PRO A 73 12.80 5.12 7.88
N ALA A 74 12.18 4.11 8.51
CA ALA A 74 12.45 2.70 8.25
C ALA A 74 11.84 2.19 6.93
N ILE A 75 10.95 2.96 6.29
CA ILE A 75 10.33 2.57 5.03
C ILE A 75 11.36 2.58 3.89
N ARG A 76 11.30 1.54 3.06
CA ARG A 76 12.26 1.24 1.98
C ARG A 76 11.49 0.68 0.77
N PRO A 77 12.09 0.63 -0.44
CA PRO A 77 11.42 0.10 -1.62
C PRO A 77 10.79 -1.29 -1.42
N GLU A 78 11.50 -2.19 -0.74
CA GLU A 78 11.08 -3.59 -0.54
C GLU A 78 9.80 -3.69 0.30
N HIS A 79 9.57 -2.73 1.20
CA HIS A 79 8.35 -2.69 2.00
C HIS A 79 7.12 -2.38 1.13
N PHE A 80 7.23 -1.47 0.15
CA PHE A 80 6.13 -1.21 -0.78
C PHE A 80 5.84 -2.42 -1.67
N GLU A 81 6.89 -3.06 -2.18
CA GLU A 81 6.76 -4.27 -3.01
C GLU A 81 6.06 -5.39 -2.23
N ARG A 82 6.49 -5.64 -0.98
CA ARG A 82 5.90 -6.67 -0.14
C ARG A 82 4.47 -6.34 0.28
N TRP A 83 4.19 -5.09 0.63
CA TRP A 83 2.84 -4.64 0.99
C TRP A 83 1.87 -4.82 -0.17
N LEU A 84 2.27 -4.43 -1.40
CA LEU A 84 1.45 -4.61 -2.60
C LEU A 84 1.27 -6.10 -2.95
N ALA A 85 2.30 -6.92 -2.76
CA ALA A 85 2.20 -8.36 -2.99
C ALA A 85 1.16 -9.01 -2.05
N LEU A 86 1.22 -8.72 -0.75
CA LEU A 86 0.23 -9.21 0.22
C LEU A 86 -1.18 -8.67 -0.08
N TRP A 87 -1.29 -7.44 -0.59
CA TRP A 87 -2.58 -6.86 -0.95
C TRP A 87 -3.20 -7.60 -2.13
N ARG A 88 -2.42 -7.87 -3.19
CA ARG A 88 -2.85 -8.68 -4.34
C ARG A 88 -3.22 -10.12 -3.96
N GLU A 89 -2.53 -10.69 -2.97
CA GLU A 89 -2.88 -12.00 -2.43
C GLU A 89 -4.22 -11.98 -1.67
N THR A 90 -4.46 -10.92 -0.89
CA THR A 90 -5.59 -10.88 0.04
C THR A 90 -6.89 -10.42 -0.61
N ALA A 91 -6.85 -9.51 -1.57
CA ALA A 91 -8.05 -9.00 -2.26
C ALA A 91 -8.96 -10.11 -2.82
N PRO A 92 -8.46 -11.11 -3.59
CA PRO A 92 -9.30 -12.19 -4.12
C PRO A 92 -9.78 -13.19 -3.05
N GLU A 93 -9.25 -13.18 -1.82
CA GLU A 93 -9.79 -14.00 -0.73
C GLU A 93 -11.15 -13.47 -0.24
N ILE A 94 -11.43 -12.18 -0.47
CA ILE A 94 -12.55 -11.46 0.16
C ILE A 94 -13.54 -10.90 -0.85
N LEU A 95 -13.05 -10.42 -2.00
CA LEU A 95 -13.83 -9.72 -3.00
C LEU A 95 -14.02 -10.60 -4.25
N ASP A 96 -15.09 -10.32 -4.98
CA ASP A 96 -15.28 -10.78 -6.35
C ASP A 96 -14.22 -10.21 -7.29
N GLU A 97 -14.19 -10.71 -8.52
CA GLU A 97 -13.19 -10.36 -9.52
C GLU A 97 -13.15 -8.85 -9.81
N ALA A 98 -14.32 -8.22 -9.92
CA ALA A 98 -14.43 -6.79 -10.23
C ALA A 98 -13.91 -5.92 -9.07
N GLY A 99 -14.34 -6.22 -7.84
CA GLY A 99 -13.88 -5.54 -6.64
C GLY A 99 -12.39 -5.75 -6.38
N THR A 100 -11.88 -6.97 -6.62
CA THR A 100 -10.46 -7.30 -6.54
C THR A 100 -9.64 -6.45 -7.49
N ALA A 101 -10.00 -6.43 -8.78
CA ALA A 101 -9.28 -5.67 -9.79
C ALA A 101 -9.24 -4.17 -9.43
N GLN A 102 -10.38 -3.61 -9.02
CA GLN A 102 -10.50 -2.20 -8.63
C GLN A 102 -9.63 -1.85 -7.42
N MET A 103 -9.66 -2.67 -6.36
CA MET A 103 -8.88 -2.41 -5.15
C MET A 103 -7.38 -2.57 -5.36
N ILE A 104 -6.95 -3.50 -6.24
CA ILE A 104 -5.54 -3.62 -6.65
C ILE A 104 -5.10 -2.37 -7.42
N GLU A 105 -5.89 -1.90 -8.39
CA GLU A 105 -5.55 -0.70 -9.15
C GLU A 105 -5.36 0.53 -8.25
N TYR A 106 -6.27 0.72 -7.28
CA TYR A 106 -6.17 1.82 -6.32
C TYR A 106 -4.93 1.70 -5.44
N ALA A 107 -4.66 0.51 -4.91
CA ALA A 107 -3.47 0.25 -4.11
C ALA A 107 -2.18 0.55 -4.86
N GLU A 108 -2.06 0.11 -6.11
CA GLU A 108 -0.87 0.37 -6.91
C GLU A 108 -0.71 1.86 -7.25
N ARG A 109 -1.81 2.55 -7.59
CA ARG A 109 -1.77 3.99 -7.87
C ARG A 109 -1.35 4.80 -6.62
N ILE A 110 -1.93 4.50 -5.47
CA ILE A 110 -1.60 5.15 -4.19
C ILE A 110 -0.16 4.82 -3.80
N GLY A 111 0.25 3.55 -3.90
CA GLY A 111 1.61 3.10 -3.62
C GLY A 111 2.65 3.83 -4.47
N ARG A 112 2.43 3.95 -5.78
CA ARG A 112 3.30 4.75 -6.68
C ARG A 112 3.38 6.22 -6.24
N SER A 113 2.25 6.84 -5.92
CA SER A 113 2.21 8.24 -5.47
C SER A 113 2.97 8.47 -4.17
N LEU A 114 2.80 7.57 -3.18
CA LEU A 114 3.53 7.62 -1.91
C LEU A 114 5.03 7.50 -2.13
N ARG A 115 5.48 6.53 -2.93
CA ARG A 115 6.90 6.34 -3.22
C ARG A 115 7.54 7.56 -3.85
N LEU A 116 6.89 8.14 -4.87
CA LEU A 116 7.35 9.37 -5.50
C LEU A 116 7.42 10.52 -4.49
N GLY A 117 6.39 10.70 -3.66
CA GLY A 117 6.36 11.75 -2.63
C GLY A 117 7.37 11.57 -1.48
N LEU A 118 7.91 10.34 -1.32
CA LEU A 118 8.95 9.97 -0.36
C LEU A 118 10.34 9.91 -0.99
N ASN A 119 10.47 10.13 -2.30
CA ASN A 119 11.71 9.94 -3.07
C ASN A 119 12.29 8.52 -2.95
N ILE A 120 11.43 7.50 -2.89
CA ILE A 120 11.82 6.09 -2.80
C ILE A 120 11.86 5.50 -4.22
N PRO A 121 13.00 4.95 -4.68
CA PRO A 121 13.17 4.46 -6.06
C PRO A 121 12.30 3.23 -6.34
N GLU A 122 11.97 3.02 -7.62
CA GLU A 122 11.06 1.94 -8.05
C GLU A 122 11.58 0.52 -7.83
N HIS A 123 12.90 0.33 -7.85
CA HIS A 123 13.55 -0.95 -7.61
C HIS A 123 14.73 -0.79 -6.65
N PRO A 124 15.00 -1.78 -5.76
CA PRO A 124 16.11 -1.76 -4.81
C PRO A 124 17.50 -1.52 -5.39
N GLN A 125 17.70 -1.69 -6.70
CA GLN A 125 18.95 -1.39 -7.39
C GLN A 125 18.73 -0.97 -8.84
N ALA A 126 18.39 0.29 -9.08
CA ALA A 126 18.87 0.94 -10.30
C ALA A 126 20.31 1.44 -10.01
N ARG A 127 21.28 0.52 -9.96
CA ARG A 127 22.67 0.95 -10.19
C ARG A 127 22.65 1.61 -11.57
N PRO A 128 23.10 2.85 -11.75
CA PRO A 128 23.37 3.34 -13.09
C PRO A 128 24.31 2.30 -13.70
N LEU A 129 23.91 1.71 -14.84
CA LEU A 129 24.83 0.91 -15.65
C LEU A 129 26.08 1.78 -15.77
N GLY A 130 27.19 1.32 -15.17
CA GLY A 130 28.46 2.03 -15.14
C GLY A 130 29.08 2.04 -16.53
N ILE A 131 28.38 2.64 -17.50
CA ILE A 131 28.85 2.83 -18.86
C ILE A 131 29.66 4.13 -18.81
N PRO A 132 31.00 4.07 -18.89
CA PRO A 132 31.77 5.26 -19.15
C PRO A 132 31.37 5.79 -20.54
N ILE A 133 30.74 6.96 -20.60
CA ILE A 133 30.65 7.73 -21.84
C ILE A 133 32.09 8.19 -22.15
N VAL A 134 32.81 7.41 -22.94
CA VAL A 134 34.04 7.88 -23.58
C VAL A 134 33.63 8.94 -24.60
N GLY A 135 34.03 10.20 -24.40
CA GLY A 135 33.96 11.17 -25.50
C GLY A 135 33.79 12.66 -25.19
N GLN A 136 34.11 13.17 -24.00
CA GLN A 136 34.17 14.64 -23.84
C GLN A 136 35.63 15.10 -23.66
N PRO A 137 36.22 15.79 -24.66
CA PRO A 137 37.55 16.34 -24.52
C PRO A 137 37.53 17.47 -23.48
N ARG A 138 38.41 17.38 -22.49
CA ARG A 138 38.70 18.51 -21.60
C ARG A 138 39.57 19.51 -22.34
N LYS A 139 39.22 20.79 -22.18
CA LYS A 139 39.91 21.96 -22.71
C LYS A 139 41.33 22.06 -22.17
#